data_AF-A0A7C5H8X6-F1
#
_entry.id   AF-A0A7C5H8X6-F1
#
_cell.length_a   1.000
_cell.length_b   1.000
_cell.length_c   1.000
_cell.angle_alpha   90.00
_cell.angle_beta   90.00
_cell.angle_gamma   90.00
#
_symmetry.space_group_name_H-M   'P 1'
#
loop_
_entity.id
_entity.type
_entity.pdbx_description
1 polymer ?
#
loop_
_entity_poly.entity_id
_entity_poly.type
_entity_poly.pdbx_seq_one_letter_code
_entity_poly.pdbx_strand_id
1 'polypeptide(L)'
;MTTHIAQLAIQHIEKDKFLDAIECLQNAILEIEVTGSDRRKIRSIKAIMDKISEAAMFGSDWDEGARAKKAAILRLQKVTAA
;
A
#
# COMPACT_ATOMS: atom_id res chain seq x y z
N MET A 1 -0.14 -2.22 11.76
CA MET A 1 -1.10 -2.08 10.65
C MET A 1 -2.17 -3.09 10.89
N THR A 2 -3.43 -2.68 10.98
CA THR A 2 -4.53 -3.63 11.13
C THR A 2 -4.72 -4.36 9.80
N THR A 3 -5.02 -5.66 9.86
CA THR A 3 -5.35 -6.51 8.70
C THR A 3 -6.43 -5.85 7.82
N HIS A 4 -7.33 -5.08 8.45
CA HIS A 4 -8.39 -4.34 7.78
C HIS A 4 -7.88 -3.27 6.81
N ILE A 5 -6.95 -2.41 7.23
CA ILE A 5 -6.41 -1.34 6.37
C ILE A 5 -5.68 -1.92 5.15
N ALA A 6 -4.94 -3.01 5.36
CA ALA A 6 -4.26 -3.71 4.28
C ALA A 6 -5.23 -4.25 3.22
N GLN A 7 -6.35 -4.84 3.66
CA GLN A 7 -7.39 -5.36 2.77
C GLN A 7 -8.09 -4.24 2.02
N LEU A 8 -8.38 -3.13 2.69
CA LEU A 8 -9.00 -1.96 2.06
C LEU A 8 -8.08 -1.38 0.98
N ALA A 9 -6.78 -1.21 1.27
CA ALA A 9 -5.80 -0.76 0.29
C ALA A 9 -5.71 -1.70 -0.92
N ILE A 10 -5.74 -3.03 -0.71
CA ILE A 10 -5.78 -4.01 -1.82
C ILE A 10 -7.01 -3.79 -2.70
N GLN A 11 -8.20 -3.62 -2.11
CA GLN A 11 -9.44 -3.39 -2.88
C GLN A 11 -9.39 -2.11 -3.72
N HIS A 12 -8.77 -1.04 -3.19
CA HIS A 12 -8.56 0.19 -3.96
C HIS A 12 -7.59 -0.02 -5.12
N ILE A 13 -6.47 -0.71 -4.90
CA ILE A 13 -5.49 -1.04 -5.94
C ILE A 13 -6.11 -1.92 -7.05
N GLU A 14 -6.92 -2.91 -6.69
CA GLU A 14 -7.58 -3.79 -7.65
C GLU A 14 -8.48 -3.00 -8.62
N LYS A 15 -9.16 -1.97 -8.11
CA LYS A 15 -10.03 -1.06 -8.86
C LYS A 15 -9.29 0.12 -9.52
N ASP A 16 -7.96 0.08 -9.57
CA ASP A 16 -7.10 1.16 -10.08
C ASP A 16 -7.29 2.53 -9.39
N LYS A 17 -7.82 2.51 -8.17
CA LYS A 17 -7.96 3.68 -7.30
C LYS A 17 -6.70 3.89 -6.46
N PHE A 18 -5.58 4.13 -7.13
CA PHE A 18 -4.26 4.17 -6.48
C PHE A 18 -4.12 5.30 -5.45
N LEU A 19 -4.72 6.47 -5.69
CA LEU A 19 -4.70 7.59 -4.75
C LEU A 19 -5.43 7.25 -3.45
N ASP A 20 -6.62 6.65 -3.53
CA ASP A 20 -7.37 6.18 -2.36
C ASP A 20 -6.55 5.14 -1.56
N ALA A 21 -5.84 4.24 -2.24
CA ALA A 21 -4.97 3.25 -1.59
C ALA A 21 -3.80 3.92 -0.86
N ILE A 22 -3.20 4.96 -1.45
CA ILE A 22 -2.13 5.76 -0.83
C ILE A 22 -2.66 6.49 0.40
N GLU A 23 -3.82 7.14 0.32
CA GLU A 23 -4.45 7.84 1.44
C GLU A 23 -4.74 6.88 2.60
N CYS A 24 -5.26 5.69 2.30
CA CYS A 24 -5.50 4.63 3.28
C CYS A 24 -4.22 4.25 4.06
N LEU A 25 -3.09 4.14 3.36
CA LEU A 25 -1.80 3.84 3.96
C LEU A 25 -1.18 5.02 4.71
N GLN A 26 -1.42 6.26 4.27
CA GLN A 26 -1.00 7.47 4.98
C GLN A 26 -1.70 7.60 6.33
N ASN A 27 -3.01 7.33 6.38
CA ASN A 27 -3.77 7.31 7.63
C ASN A 27 -3.22 6.25 8.60
N ALA A 28 -2.85 5.07 8.08
CA ALA A 28 -2.20 4.04 8.88
C ALA A 28 -0.84 4.49 9.45
N ILE A 29 -0.05 5.25 8.69
CA ILE A 29 1.22 5.81 9.18
C ILE A 29 0.94 6.80 10.32
N LEU A 30 -0.03 7.69 10.16
CA LEU A 30 -0.39 8.66 11.20
C LEU A 30 -0.82 7.97 12.50
N GLU A 31 -1.64 6.92 12.43
CA GLU A 31 -2.02 6.13 13.60
C GLU A 31 -0.80 5.48 14.30
N ILE A 32 0.13 4.96 13.51
CA ILE A 32 1.37 4.34 14.00
C ILE A 32 2.28 5.39 14.67
N GLU A 33 2.38 6.59 14.09
CA GLU A 33 3.15 7.71 14.63
C GLU A 33 2.55 8.22 15.94
N VAL A 34 1.23 8.37 16.03
CA VAL A 34 0.51 8.80 17.25
C VAL A 34 0.66 7.77 18.39
N THR A 35 0.62 6.48 18.07
CA THR A 35 0.81 5.41 19.06
C THR A 35 2.28 5.21 19.49
N GLY A 36 3.22 5.96 18.89
CA GLY A 36 4.65 5.90 19.19
C GLY A 36 5.31 4.56 18.83
N SER A 37 4.61 3.68 18.11
CA SER A 37 5.04 2.31 17.91
C SER A 37 5.65 2.13 16.52
N ASP A 38 6.94 1.79 16.47
CA ASP A 38 7.53 1.04 15.36
C ASP A 38 7.76 1.77 14.01
N ARG A 39 8.85 2.55 13.97
CA ARG A 39 9.42 3.14 12.74
C ARG A 39 9.73 2.11 11.62
N ARG A 40 9.87 0.82 11.93
CA ARG A 40 10.09 -0.22 10.91
C ARG A 40 8.82 -0.45 10.09
N LYS A 41 7.65 -0.45 10.74
CA LYS A 41 6.35 -0.55 10.06
C LYS A 41 6.13 0.63 9.13
N ILE A 42 6.43 1.86 9.57
CA ILE A 42 6.32 3.06 8.73
C ILE A 42 7.18 2.93 7.47
N ARG A 43 8.44 2.50 7.60
CA ARG A 43 9.32 2.26 6.43
C ARG A 43 8.76 1.20 5.48
N SER A 44 8.20 0.12 6.03
CA SER A 44 7.55 -0.91 5.21
C SER A 44 6.34 -0.37 4.45
N ILE A 45 5.50 0.45 5.09
CA ILE A 45 4.32 1.05 4.46
C ILE A 45 4.74 2.04 3.38
N LYS A 46 5.73 2.90 3.64
CA LYS A 46 6.28 3.82 2.62
C LYS A 46 6.78 3.06 1.39
N ALA A 47 7.51 1.95 1.57
CA ALA A 47 7.98 1.12 0.46
C ALA A 47 6.84 0.42 -0.32
N ILE A 48 5.66 0.24 0.28
CA ILE A 48 4.46 -0.23 -0.42
C ILE A 48 3.84 0.91 -1.22
N MET A 49 3.71 2.10 -0.61
CA MET A 49 3.20 3.30 -1.27
C MET A 49 4.04 3.65 -2.51
N ASP A 50 5.37 3.55 -2.45
CA ASP A 50 6.23 3.79 -3.61
C ASP A 50 5.85 2.88 -4.80
N LYS A 51 5.49 1.62 -4.55
CA LYS A 51 5.04 0.68 -5.59
C LYS A 51 3.63 0.99 -6.09
N ILE A 52 2.77 1.53 -5.24
CA ILE A 52 1.45 2.00 -5.67
C ILE A 52 1.60 3.25 -6.56
N SER A 53 2.49 4.17 -6.20
CA SER A 53 2.80 5.36 -7.00
C SER A 53 3.41 5.00 -8.35
N GLU A 54 4.30 4.01 -8.39
CA GLU A 54 4.84 3.47 -9.64
C GLU A 54 3.73 2.88 -10.53
N ALA A 55 2.79 2.13 -9.94
CA ALA A 55 1.63 1.61 -10.66
C ALA A 55 0.73 2.73 -11.21
N ALA A 56 0.52 3.79 -10.42
CA ALA A 56 -0.26 4.96 -10.83
C ALA A 56 0.42 5.77 -11.95
N MET A 57 1.75 5.85 -11.95
CA MET A 57 2.52 6.61 -12.93
C MET A 57 2.54 5.93 -14.30
N PHE A 58 2.71 4.61 -14.35
CA PHE A 58 2.75 3.87 -15.62
C PHE A 58 1.36 3.48 -16.12
N GLY A 59 0.36 3.37 -15.23
CA GLY A 59 -0.96 2.85 -15.54
C GLY A 59 -0.97 1.31 -15.59
N SER A 60 -2.08 0.70 -15.21
CA SER A 60 -2.27 -0.76 -15.16
C SER A 60 -2.22 -1.45 -16.52
N ASP A 61 -2.35 -0.68 -17.60
CA ASP A 61 -2.31 -1.17 -18.99
C ASP A 61 -0.89 -1.43 -19.52
N TRP A 62 0.14 -0.95 -18.82
CA TRP A 62 1.54 -1.15 -19.17
C TRP A 62 2.19 -2.21 -18.28
N ASP A 63 3.10 -3.02 -18.84
CA ASP A 63 3.76 -4.13 -18.13
C ASP A 63 4.48 -3.67 -16.85
N GLU A 64 5.07 -2.48 -16.85
CA GLU A 64 5.67 -1.83 -15.69
C GLU A 64 4.63 -1.57 -14.59
N GLY A 65 3.50 -0.97 -14.94
CA GLY A 65 2.43 -0.65 -13.98
C GLY A 65 1.72 -1.89 -13.45
N ALA A 66 1.46 -2.89 -14.30
CA ALA A 66 0.91 -4.17 -13.88
C ALA A 66 1.83 -4.92 -12.91
N ARG A 67 3.16 -4.90 -13.15
CA ARG A 67 4.16 -5.48 -12.24
C ARG A 67 4.21 -4.73 -10.90
N ALA A 68 4.20 -3.39 -10.93
CA ALA A 68 4.17 -2.57 -9.74
C ALA A 68 2.92 -2.82 -8.90
N LYS A 69 1.74 -2.88 -9.55
CA LYS A 69 0.45 -3.24 -8.94
C LYS A 69 0.51 -4.60 -8.24
N LYS A 70 0.98 -5.63 -8.95
CA LYS A 70 1.13 -6.99 -8.39
C LYS A 70 2.11 -7.02 -7.21
N ALA A 71 3.22 -6.30 -7.29
CA ALA A 71 4.19 -6.22 -6.21
C ALA A 71 3.62 -5.53 -4.96
N ALA A 72 2.84 -4.47 -5.13
CA ALA A 72 2.16 -3.77 -4.03
C ALA A 72 1.17 -4.69 -3.31
N ILE A 73 0.31 -5.39 -4.06
CA ILE A 73 -0.66 -6.35 -3.50
C ILE A 73 0.06 -7.47 -2.72
N LEU A 74 1.10 -8.08 -3.30
CA LEU A 74 1.86 -9.14 -2.63
C LEU A 74 2.50 -8.68 -1.32
N ARG A 75 2.99 -7.43 -1.27
CA ARG A 75 3.55 -6.86 -0.04
C ARG A 75 2.47 -6.61 1.01
N LEU A 76 1.31 -6.09 0.62
CA LEU A 76 0.17 -5.89 1.53
C LEU A 76 -0.35 -7.22 2.10
N GLN A 77 -0.44 -8.26 1.27
CA GLN A 77 -0.83 -9.61 1.69
C GLN A 77 0.12 -10.21 2.74
N LYS A 78 1.42 -9.93 2.65
CA LYS A 78 2.39 -10.34 3.68
C LYS A 78 2.18 -9.62 5.01
N VAL A 79 1.71 -8.38 4.98
CA VAL A 79 1.38 -7.64 6.19
C VAL A 79 0.06 -8.11 6.80
N THR A 80 -0.91 -8.60 6.00
CA THR A 80 -2.12 -9.22 6.55
C THR A 80 -1.89 -10.59 7.19
N ALA A 81 -0.85 -11.31 6.75
CA ALA A 81 -0.55 -12.67 7.21
C ALA A 81 0.39 -12.72 8.43
N ALA A 82 0.96 -11.57 8.84
CA ALA A 82 1.90 -11.43 9.95
C ALA A 82 1.21 -10.79 11.17
#